data_AF-A0A369ZCY3-F1
#
_entry.id   AF-A0A369ZCY3-F1
#
_cell.length_a   1.000
_cell.length_b   1.000
_cell.length_c   1.000
_cell.angle_alpha   90.00
_cell.angle_beta   90.00
_cell.angle_gamma   90.00
#
_symmetry.space_group_name_H-M   'P 1'
#
loop_
_entity.id
_entity.type
_entity.pdbx_description
1 polymer ?
#
loop_
_entity_poly.entity_id
_entity_poly.type
_entity_poly.pdbx_seq_one_letter_code
_entity_poly.pdbx_strand_id
1 'polypeptide(L)'
;MAKSILEEELKKAITSIEAEASDIIKQLKNALNERNKVISEYQVVLEHVQRGLNLNGRKPRNIRFHSSPQQLIATILKREPQKWLNRKDITHQAMELDEQEVGEKAPSAQLQSIAYALSTLKRKDLVEKCTMNKEDY
;
A
#
# COMPACT_ATOMS: atom_id res chain seq x y z
N MET A 1 74.08 34.46 -1.19
CA MET A 1 72.84 35.20 -1.54
C MET A 1 71.84 34.35 -2.29
N ALA A 2 72.19 33.70 -3.42
CA ALA A 2 71.24 32.89 -4.21
C ALA A 2 70.49 31.79 -3.42
N LYS A 3 71.18 31.09 -2.50
CA LYS A 3 70.58 30.01 -1.69
C LYS A 3 69.46 30.50 -0.74
N SER A 4 69.60 31.73 -0.22
CA SER A 4 68.63 32.35 0.69
C SER A 4 67.38 32.86 -0.05
N ILE A 5 67.53 33.31 -1.29
CA ILE A 5 66.41 33.73 -2.15
C ILE A 5 65.53 32.52 -2.48
N LEU A 6 66.17 31.40 -2.84
CA LEU A 6 65.51 30.14 -3.17
C LEU A 6 64.72 29.56 -1.98
N GLU A 7 65.25 29.68 -0.77
CA GLU A 7 64.53 29.28 0.46
C GLU A 7 63.31 30.17 0.75
N GLU A 8 63.39 31.48 0.51
CA GLU A 8 62.23 32.36 0.68
C GLU A 8 61.14 32.11 -0.37
N GLU A 9 61.52 31.89 -1.63
CA GLU A 9 60.58 31.53 -2.70
C GLU A 9 59.90 30.20 -2.41
N LEU A 10 60.63 29.20 -1.92
CA LEU A 10 60.07 27.91 -1.53
C LEU A 10 59.06 28.06 -0.38
N LYS A 11 59.36 28.88 0.65
CA LYS A 11 58.42 29.16 1.74
C LYS A 11 57.16 29.86 1.24
N LYS A 12 57.28 30.82 0.32
CA LYS A 12 56.12 31.49 -0.30
C LYS A 12 55.28 30.52 -1.12
N ALA A 13 55.91 29.62 -1.87
CA ALA A 13 55.20 28.59 -2.63
C ALA A 13 54.44 27.61 -1.71
N ILE A 14 55.08 27.15 -0.63
CA ILE A 14 54.43 26.25 0.35
C ILE A 14 53.23 26.95 1.00
N THR A 15 53.40 28.18 1.49
CA THR A 15 52.31 28.93 2.13
C THR A 15 51.15 29.24 1.16
N SER A 16 51.44 29.49 -0.12
CA SER A 16 50.41 29.65 -1.16
C SER A 16 49.62 28.35 -1.35
N ILE A 17 50.31 27.20 -1.47
CA ILE A 17 49.68 25.89 -1.65
C ILE A 17 48.83 25.52 -0.44
N GLU A 18 49.32 25.80 0.79
CA GLU A 18 48.57 25.55 2.02
C GLU A 18 47.30 26.41 2.12
N ALA A 19 47.36 27.68 1.69
CA ALA A 19 46.19 28.55 1.64
C ALA A 19 45.14 28.06 0.63
N GLU A 20 45.58 27.71 -0.58
CA GLU A 20 44.71 27.14 -1.62
C GLU A 20 44.05 25.82 -1.15
N ALA A 21 44.83 24.94 -0.53
CA ALA A 21 44.30 23.69 0.03
C ALA A 21 43.26 23.95 1.14
N SER A 22 43.50 24.93 2.01
CA SER A 22 42.56 25.33 3.06
C SER A 22 41.23 25.84 2.47
N ASP A 23 41.30 26.66 1.42
CA ASP A 23 40.10 27.18 0.75
C ASP A 23 39.30 26.08 0.05
N ILE A 24 39.99 25.15 -0.63
CA ILE A 24 39.34 23.98 -1.25
C ILE A 24 38.64 23.12 -0.19
N ILE A 25 39.31 22.85 0.94
CA ILE A 25 38.72 22.08 2.04
C ILE A 25 37.46 22.78 2.57
N LYS A 26 37.49 24.10 2.69
CA LYS A 26 36.34 24.89 3.15
C LYS A 26 35.17 24.81 2.18
N GLN A 27 35.43 24.93 0.88
CA GLN A 27 34.41 24.77 -0.18
C GLN A 27 33.78 23.37 -0.16
N LEU A 28 34.60 22.32 -0.04
CA LEU A 28 34.13 20.94 0.02
C LEU A 28 33.28 20.68 1.27
N LYS A 29 33.67 21.22 2.44
CA LYS A 29 32.86 21.12 3.67
C LYS A 29 31.50 21.79 3.53
N ASN A 30 31.46 22.96 2.90
CA ASN A 30 30.19 23.66 2.66
C ASN A 30 29.28 22.85 1.71
N ALA A 31 29.83 22.36 0.59
CA ALA A 31 29.09 21.55 -0.36
C ALA A 31 28.57 20.23 0.26
N LEU A 32 29.36 19.60 1.13
CA LEU A 32 28.94 18.41 1.88
C LEU A 32 27.76 18.73 2.81
N ASN A 33 27.83 19.84 3.55
CA ASN A 33 26.75 20.25 4.46
C ASN A 33 25.46 20.56 3.71
N GLU A 34 25.54 21.23 2.56
CA GLU A 34 24.37 21.49 1.71
C GLU A 34 23.71 20.19 1.24
N ARG A 35 24.51 19.21 0.77
CA ARG A 35 23.98 17.91 0.37
C ARG A 35 23.39 17.13 1.54
N ASN A 36 24.02 17.17 2.70
CA ASN A 36 23.49 16.52 3.91
C ASN A 36 22.15 17.10 4.32
N LYS A 37 21.97 18.43 4.22
CA LYS A 37 20.68 19.08 4.48
C LYS A 37 19.59 18.54 3.54
N VAL A 38 19.88 18.43 2.25
CA VAL A 38 18.96 17.86 1.26
C VAL A 38 18.62 16.41 1.59
N ILE A 39 19.61 15.59 1.95
CA ILE A 39 19.39 14.19 2.36
C ILE A 39 18.48 14.12 3.59
N SER A 40 18.69 14.96 4.60
CA SER A 40 17.83 15.01 5.79
C SER A 40 16.39 15.39 5.45
N GLU A 41 16.18 16.36 4.55
CA GLU A 41 14.83 16.72 4.07
C GLU A 41 14.15 15.53 3.38
N TYR A 42 14.86 14.82 2.50
CA TYR A 42 14.34 13.61 1.86
C TYR A 42 14.05 12.48 2.86
N GLN A 43 14.88 12.31 3.89
CA GLN A 43 14.64 11.34 4.96
C GLN A 43 13.35 11.66 5.73
N VAL A 44 13.09 12.93 6.05
CA VAL A 44 11.84 13.34 6.69
C VAL A 44 10.63 13.04 5.81
N VAL A 45 10.72 13.31 4.50
CA VAL A 45 9.65 12.98 3.54
C VAL A 45 9.45 11.46 3.45
N LEU A 46 10.53 10.69 3.35
CA LEU A 46 10.49 9.23 3.32
C LEU A 46 9.89 8.67 4.60
N GLU A 47 10.29 9.16 5.77
CA GLU A 47 9.68 8.78 7.05
C GLU A 47 8.20 9.15 7.11
N HIS A 48 7.80 10.31 6.59
CA HIS A 48 6.41 10.72 6.56
C HIS A 48 5.58 9.82 5.63
N VAL A 49 6.09 9.49 4.44
CA VAL A 49 5.46 8.56 3.51
C VAL A 49 5.42 7.16 4.11
N GLN A 50 6.51 6.69 4.70
CA GLN A 50 6.56 5.40 5.40
C GLN A 50 5.63 5.38 6.60
N ARG A 51 5.46 6.47 7.37
CA ARG A 51 4.47 6.57 8.46
C ARG A 51 3.03 6.64 7.91
N GLY A 52 2.82 7.24 6.75
CA GLY A 52 1.55 7.23 6.02
C GLY A 52 1.20 5.85 5.45
N LEU A 53 2.19 5.08 5.01
CA LEU A 53 2.07 3.69 4.58
C LEU A 53 1.95 2.74 5.79
N ASN A 54 2.69 3.03 6.87
CA ASN A 54 2.59 2.42 8.20
C ASN A 54 1.44 3.04 9.02
N LEU A 55 0.38 3.52 8.35
CA LEU A 55 -0.97 3.49 8.91
C LEU A 55 -1.37 2.02 9.08
N ASN A 56 -0.69 1.42 10.05
CA ASN A 56 -0.88 0.11 10.63
C ASN A 56 -2.38 -0.17 10.74
N GLY A 57 -2.83 -1.22 10.06
CA GLY A 57 -4.00 -1.98 10.48
C GLY A 57 -5.36 -1.34 10.28
N ARG A 58 -5.51 -0.26 9.48
CA ARG A 58 -6.84 -0.02 8.90
C ARG A 58 -7.08 -1.08 7.85
N LYS A 59 -7.55 -2.26 8.30
CA LYS A 59 -8.34 -3.16 7.44
C LYS A 59 -9.23 -2.25 6.59
N PRO A 60 -9.20 -2.33 5.25
CA PRO A 60 -9.97 -1.44 4.40
C PRO A 60 -11.39 -1.32 4.99
N ARG A 61 -11.66 -0.11 5.48
CA ARG A 61 -12.75 0.14 6.42
C ARG A 61 -13.99 0.24 5.56
N ASN A 62 -14.59 -0.93 5.29
CA ASN A 62 -15.55 -1.25 4.23
C ASN A 62 -14.90 -1.71 2.93
N ILE A 63 -14.46 -2.98 2.86
CA ILE A 63 -14.52 -3.69 1.58
C ILE A 63 -16.00 -4.00 1.35
N ARG A 64 -16.72 -3.04 0.78
CA ARG A 64 -18.03 -3.30 0.18
C ARG A 64 -17.78 -3.85 -1.21
N PHE A 65 -18.76 -4.56 -1.75
CA PHE A 65 -18.73 -4.89 -3.17
C PHE A 65 -18.69 -3.60 -4.00
N HIS A 66 -17.85 -3.57 -5.03
CA HIS A 66 -17.82 -2.54 -6.05
C HIS A 66 -19.12 -2.57 -6.87
N SER A 67 -19.57 -3.78 -7.20
CA SER A 67 -20.82 -4.04 -7.89
C SER A 67 -22.00 -4.20 -6.93
N SER A 68 -23.23 -4.08 -7.45
CA SER A 68 -24.42 -4.34 -6.64
C SER A 68 -24.47 -5.81 -6.20
N PRO A 69 -24.63 -6.10 -4.89
CA PRO A 69 -24.76 -7.48 -4.41
C PRO A 69 -25.90 -8.25 -5.09
N GLN A 70 -26.98 -7.58 -5.48
CA GLN A 70 -28.08 -8.21 -6.21
C GLN A 70 -27.68 -8.65 -7.62
N GLN A 71 -26.86 -7.84 -8.31
CA GLN A 71 -26.34 -8.18 -9.63
C GLN A 71 -25.36 -9.35 -9.54
N LEU A 72 -24.44 -9.33 -8.56
CA LEU A 72 -23.51 -10.42 -8.32
C LEU A 72 -24.24 -11.74 -8.06
N ILE A 73 -25.25 -11.73 -7.17
CA ILE A 73 -26.08 -12.92 -6.91
C ILE A 73 -26.80 -13.39 -8.16
N ALA A 74 -27.40 -12.48 -8.95
CA ALA A 74 -28.08 -12.86 -10.18
C ALA A 74 -27.13 -13.51 -11.19
N THR A 75 -25.90 -12.99 -11.33
CA THR A 75 -24.87 -13.59 -12.19
C THR A 75 -24.49 -14.99 -11.71
N ILE A 76 -24.32 -15.19 -10.41
CA ILE A 76 -24.01 -16.50 -9.80
C ILE A 76 -25.14 -17.50 -10.09
N LEU A 77 -26.38 -17.14 -9.77
CA LEU A 77 -27.53 -18.04 -9.94
C LEU A 77 -27.82 -18.36 -11.40
N LYS A 78 -27.51 -17.45 -12.33
CA LYS A 78 -27.61 -17.72 -13.78
C LYS A 78 -26.55 -18.71 -14.27
N ARG A 79 -25.37 -18.73 -13.66
CA ARG A 79 -24.30 -19.70 -14.00
C ARG A 79 -24.63 -21.10 -13.51
N GLU A 80 -25.18 -21.22 -12.31
CA GLU A 80 -25.48 -22.50 -11.66
C GLU A 80 -26.97 -22.63 -11.24
N PRO A 81 -27.94 -22.63 -12.17
CA PRO A 81 -29.36 -22.49 -11.85
C PRO A 81 -29.98 -23.66 -11.08
N GLN A 82 -29.39 -24.86 -11.18
CA GLN A 82 -29.91 -26.07 -10.51
C GLN A 82 -29.20 -26.40 -9.20
N LYS A 83 -28.18 -25.63 -8.81
CA LYS A 83 -27.36 -25.94 -7.64
C LYS A 83 -27.84 -25.14 -6.44
N TRP A 84 -28.10 -25.84 -5.34
CA TRP A 84 -28.32 -25.19 -4.05
C TRP A 84 -26.98 -24.67 -3.52
N LEU A 85 -26.86 -23.35 -3.44
CA LEU A 85 -25.67 -22.69 -2.93
C LEU A 85 -25.86 -22.20 -1.50
N ASN A 86 -24.87 -22.45 -0.66
CA ASN A 86 -24.88 -21.89 0.68
C ASN A 86 -24.46 -20.40 0.62
N ARG A 87 -24.82 -19.63 1.67
CA ARG A 87 -24.51 -18.20 1.72
C ARG A 87 -23.01 -17.89 1.62
N LYS A 88 -22.14 -18.73 2.21
CA LYS A 88 -20.69 -18.53 2.16
C LYS A 88 -20.17 -18.73 0.74
N ASP A 89 -20.61 -19.77 0.04
CA ASP A 89 -20.22 -20.05 -1.34
C ASP A 89 -20.62 -18.89 -2.25
N ILE A 90 -21.86 -18.40 -2.13
CA ILE A 90 -22.34 -17.21 -2.85
C ILE A 90 -21.45 -16.00 -2.54
N THR A 91 -21.01 -15.85 -1.29
CA THR A 91 -20.15 -14.73 -0.89
C THR A 91 -18.76 -14.83 -1.51
N HIS A 92 -18.14 -16.01 -1.51
CA HIS A 92 -16.83 -16.23 -2.14
C HIS A 92 -16.90 -16.01 -3.65
N GLN A 93 -17.90 -16.58 -4.33
CA GLN A 93 -18.09 -16.38 -5.77
C GLN A 93 -18.41 -14.91 -6.10
N ALA A 94 -19.17 -14.21 -5.26
CA ALA A 94 -19.43 -12.79 -5.44
C ALA A 94 -18.17 -11.95 -5.28
N MET A 95 -17.29 -12.31 -4.35
CA MET A 95 -16.00 -11.63 -4.17
C MET A 95 -15.08 -11.87 -5.36
N GLU A 96 -15.04 -13.10 -5.90
CA GLU A 96 -14.27 -13.43 -7.10
C GLU A 96 -14.78 -12.67 -8.33
N LEU A 97 -16.11 -12.61 -8.52
CA LEU A 97 -16.73 -11.83 -9.60
C LEU A 97 -16.49 -10.31 -9.51
N ASP A 98 -16.30 -9.82 -8.29
CA ASP A 98 -16.10 -8.41 -7.99
C ASP A 98 -14.61 -8.07 -7.83
N GLU A 99 -13.73 -8.97 -8.29
CA GLU A 99 -12.27 -8.83 -8.31
C GLU A 99 -11.65 -8.54 -6.92
N GLN A 100 -12.28 -9.07 -5.86
CA GLN A 100 -11.80 -8.93 -4.49
C GLN A 100 -10.94 -10.13 -4.07
N GLU A 101 -9.95 -9.89 -3.20
CA GLU A 101 -9.14 -10.97 -2.63
C GLU A 101 -10.00 -11.97 -1.83
N VAL A 102 -9.94 -13.24 -2.24
CA VAL A 102 -10.69 -14.33 -1.61
C VAL A 102 -9.80 -15.07 -0.62
N GLY A 103 -9.91 -14.71 0.66
CA GLY A 103 -9.26 -15.45 1.75
C GLY A 103 -10.05 -16.71 2.16
N GLU A 104 -9.47 -17.52 3.05
CA GLU A 104 -10.08 -18.76 3.59
C GLU A 104 -11.43 -18.52 4.29
N LYS A 105 -11.62 -17.32 4.86
CA LYS A 105 -12.87 -16.92 5.51
C LYS A 105 -13.44 -15.67 4.85
N ALA A 106 -14.67 -15.77 4.37
CA ALA A 106 -15.42 -14.60 3.89
C ALA A 106 -15.54 -13.54 5.00
N PRO A 107 -15.21 -12.26 4.73
CA PRO A 107 -15.31 -11.23 5.75
C PRO A 107 -16.78 -10.95 6.12
N SER A 108 -17.00 -10.50 7.37
CA SER A 108 -18.35 -10.33 7.93
C SER A 108 -19.20 -9.31 7.16
N ALA A 109 -18.59 -8.26 6.62
CA ALA A 109 -19.28 -7.21 5.88
C ALA A 109 -19.87 -7.72 4.55
N GLN A 110 -19.12 -8.53 3.80
CA GLN A 110 -19.59 -9.17 2.57
C GLN A 110 -20.70 -10.17 2.87
N LEU A 111 -20.53 -11.00 3.92
CA LEU A 111 -21.54 -11.95 4.37
C LEU A 111 -22.87 -11.25 4.72
N GLN A 112 -22.81 -10.11 5.40
CA GLN A 112 -24.00 -9.31 5.73
C GLN A 112 -24.64 -8.70 4.48
N SER A 113 -23.83 -8.18 3.55
CA SER A 113 -24.31 -7.59 2.30
C SER A 113 -25.05 -8.61 1.44
N ILE A 114 -24.47 -9.81 1.27
CA ILE A 114 -25.11 -10.92 0.58
C ILE A 114 -26.38 -11.38 1.30
N ALA A 115 -26.35 -11.51 2.64
CA ALA A 115 -27.53 -11.90 3.41
C ALA A 115 -28.71 -10.94 3.20
N TYR A 116 -28.45 -9.63 3.24
CA TYR A 116 -29.47 -8.62 3.02
C TYR A 116 -30.02 -8.65 1.58
N ALA A 117 -29.14 -8.81 0.60
CA ALA A 117 -29.54 -8.92 -0.80
C ALA A 117 -30.39 -10.16 -1.05
N LEU A 118 -29.99 -11.34 -0.54
CA LEU A 118 -30.77 -12.57 -0.63
C LEU A 118 -32.15 -12.43 0.06
N SER A 119 -32.21 -11.81 1.24
CA SER A 119 -33.48 -11.53 1.92
C SER A 119 -34.40 -10.64 1.08
N THR A 120 -33.84 -9.67 0.37
CA THR A 120 -34.59 -8.76 -0.51
C THR A 120 -35.06 -9.47 -1.77
N LEU A 121 -34.24 -10.33 -2.37
CA LEU A 121 -34.63 -11.15 -3.52
C LEU A 121 -35.71 -12.16 -3.15
N LYS A 122 -35.59 -12.78 -1.96
CA LYS A 122 -36.61 -13.71 -1.45
C LYS A 122 -37.95 -13.00 -1.25
N ARG A 123 -37.96 -11.78 -0.70
CA ARG A 123 -39.19 -10.98 -0.52
C ARG A 123 -39.88 -10.60 -1.84
N LYS A 124 -39.16 -10.70 -2.96
CA LYS A 124 -39.68 -10.45 -4.31
C LYS A 124 -39.97 -11.77 -5.05
N ASP A 125 -39.92 -12.90 -4.37
CA ASP A 125 -40.10 -14.24 -4.95
C ASP A 125 -39.15 -14.55 -6.12
N LEU A 126 -37.96 -13.95 -6.12
CA LEU A 126 -36.94 -14.16 -7.15
C LEU A 126 -35.97 -15.30 -6.80
N VAL A 127 -35.91 -15.70 -5.54
CA VAL A 127 -35.05 -16.79 -5.05
C VAL A 127 -35.76 -17.54 -3.93
N GLU A 128 -35.53 -18.84 -3.87
CA GLU A 128 -36.06 -19.70 -2.81
C GLU A 128 -34.99 -19.99 -1.75
N LYS A 129 -35.43 -20.23 -0.52
CA LYS A 129 -34.55 -20.66 0.57
C LYS A 129 -34.84 -22.13 0.88
N CYS A 130 -33.90 -23.01 0.53
CA CYS A 130 -33.92 -24.38 1.02
C CYS A 130 -33.42 -24.43 2.48
N THR A 131 -34.17 -25.10 3.35
CA THR A 131 -33.71 -25.50 4.69
C THR A 131 -33.48 -26.99 4.67
N MET A 132 -32.26 -27.41 4.32
CA MET A 132 -31.84 -28.80 4.53
C MET A 132 -31.75 -29.04 6.04
N ASN A 133 -32.46 -30.05 6.54
CA ASN A 133 -32.29 -30.50 7.92
C ASN A 133 -30.91 -31.14 8.06
N LYS A 134 -30.31 -31.02 9.24
CA LYS A 134 -28.97 -31.56 9.54
C LYS A 134 -28.90 -33.09 9.51
N GLU A 135 -30.04 -33.76 9.33
CA GLU A 135 -30.20 -35.23 9.39
C GLU A 135 -30.16 -35.90 8.00
N ASP A 136 -30.12 -35.13 6.91
CA ASP A 136 -30.11 -35.66 5.53
C ASP A 136 -28.70 -35.70 4.90
N TYR A 137 -27.65 -35.89 5.72
CA TYR A 137 -26.27 -36.13 5.29
C TYR A 137 -25.85 -37.58 5.48
#